data_AF-A0A1V5C874-F1
#
_entry.id   AF-A0A1V5C874-F1
#
_cell.length_a   1.000
_cell.length_b   1.000
_cell.length_c   1.000
_cell.angle_alpha   90.00
_cell.angle_beta   90.00
_cell.angle_gamma   90.00
#
_symmetry.space_group_name_H-M   'P 1'
#
loop_
_entity.id
_entity.type
_entity.pdbx_description
1 polymer ?
#
loop_
_entity_poly.entity_id
_entity_poly.type
_entity_poly.pdbx_seq_one_letter_code
_entity_poly.pdbx_strand_id
1 'polypeptide(L)'
;MNKAKLIITVALILLVGIFAGSLGTKIYLKHQLERSETGRSHHHEDKVKRTMERLTRDLDLDGKQQDEIKKIIILTDAKVTGIRTFYQPDVSRIYSESFALIKEKLNEEQKRKLQARQEKLSRRYGSFYFRSLRIAQTALPDIATLKDRLGLNKAQESQVAQIIEDQRVQQEQIIGKYENTDNPNLAAVRSELAEVEKTTTKHLSEVLTGEQMARYRAM
;
A
#
# COMPACT_ATOMS: atom_id res chain seq x y z
N MET A 1 2.02 61.42 17.26
CA MET A 1 1.57 60.01 17.23
C MET A 1 2.71 59.11 17.66
N ASN A 2 2.56 58.34 18.75
CA ASN A 2 3.66 57.57 19.32
C ASN A 2 3.99 56.38 18.43
N LYS A 3 5.25 56.31 17.96
CA LYS A 3 5.78 55.23 17.11
C LYS A 3 5.46 53.84 17.65
N ALA A 4 5.42 53.69 18.98
CA ALA A 4 5.00 52.46 19.66
C ALA A 4 3.56 52.04 19.36
N LYS A 5 2.59 52.98 19.30
CA LYS A 5 1.19 52.66 18.98
C LYS A 5 1.05 52.18 17.53
N LEU A 6 1.78 52.81 16.60
CA LEU A 6 1.80 52.40 15.20
C LEU A 6 2.37 50.99 15.02
N ILE A 7 3.48 50.67 15.69
CA ILE A 7 4.09 49.33 15.64
C ILE A 7 3.13 48.27 16.21
N ILE A 8 2.46 48.57 17.33
CA ILE A 8 1.49 47.66 17.94
C ILE A 8 0.29 47.40 17.02
N THR A 9 -0.24 48.46 16.38
CA THR A 9 -1.37 48.32 15.44
C THR A 9 -0.98 47.49 14.21
N VAL A 10 0.21 47.70 13.65
CA VAL A 10 0.70 46.92 12.50
C VAL A 10 0.94 45.46 12.89
N ALA A 11 1.52 45.20 14.06
CA ALA A 11 1.74 43.84 14.56
C ALA A 11 0.42 43.08 14.80
N LEU A 12 -0.61 43.77 15.30
CA LEU A 12 -1.94 43.18 15.52
C LEU A 12 -2.63 42.84 14.19
N ILE A 13 -2.57 43.71 13.19
CA ILE A 13 -3.14 43.43 11.86
C ILE A 13 -2.43 42.23 11.21
N LEU A 14 -1.10 42.15 11.35
CA LEU A 14 -0.31 41.04 10.82
C LEU A 14 -0.66 39.71 11.51
N LEU A 15 -0.82 39.71 12.83
CA LEU A 15 -1.25 38.53 13.59
C LEU A 15 -2.65 38.08 13.21
N VAL A 16 -3.59 39.00 13.03
CA VAL A 16 -4.96 38.68 12.57
C VAL A 16 -4.93 38.10 11.15
N GLY A 17 -4.09 38.63 10.24
CA GLY A 17 -3.88 38.07 8.90
C GLY A 17 -3.32 36.65 8.92
N ILE A 18 -2.35 36.36 9.80
CA ILE A 18 -1.78 35.02 9.99
C ILE A 18 -2.82 34.06 10.59
N PHE A 19 -3.61 34.51 11.57
CA PHE A 19 -4.66 33.70 12.19
C PHE A 19 -5.81 33.42 11.22
N ALA A 20 -6.28 34.42 10.47
CA ALA A 20 -7.31 34.25 9.44
C ALA A 20 -6.81 33.35 8.29
N GLY A 21 -5.55 33.53 7.85
CA GLY A 21 -4.91 32.68 6.85
C GLY A 21 -4.74 31.24 7.31
N SER A 22 -4.33 31.01 8.57
CA SER A 22 -4.16 29.65 9.11
C SER A 22 -5.49 28.95 9.42
N LEU A 23 -6.53 29.67 9.88
CA LEU A 23 -7.88 29.11 10.03
C LEU A 23 -8.52 28.82 8.67
N GLY A 24 -8.42 29.75 7.71
CA GLY A 24 -8.92 29.56 6.36
C GLY A 24 -8.23 28.40 5.65
N THR A 25 -6.90 28.30 5.78
CA THR A 25 -6.13 27.16 5.25
C THR A 25 -6.50 25.86 5.95
N LYS A 26 -6.74 25.86 7.27
CA LYS A 26 -7.16 24.67 8.00
C LYS A 26 -8.58 24.23 7.64
N ILE A 27 -9.51 25.15 7.38
CA ILE A 27 -10.87 24.85 6.92
C ILE A 27 -10.86 24.41 5.46
N TYR A 28 -10.08 25.05 4.59
CA TYR A 28 -9.90 24.67 3.19
C TYR A 28 -9.24 23.30 3.07
N LEU A 29 -8.14 23.07 3.79
CA LEU A 29 -7.51 21.76 3.90
C LEU A 29 -8.45 20.76 4.55
N LYS A 30 -9.26 21.12 5.56
CA LYS A 30 -10.23 20.20 6.16
C LYS A 30 -11.37 19.88 5.20
N HIS A 31 -11.83 20.78 4.35
CA HIS A 31 -12.87 20.51 3.34
C HIS A 31 -12.34 19.73 2.13
N GLN A 32 -11.11 20.02 1.69
CA GLN A 32 -10.43 19.27 0.63
C GLN A 32 -9.97 17.90 1.15
N LEU A 33 -9.50 17.85 2.39
CA LEU A 33 -9.24 16.61 3.10
C LEU A 33 -10.54 15.89 3.37
N GLU A 34 -11.65 16.51 3.76
CA GLU A 34 -12.95 15.85 3.96
C GLU A 34 -13.50 15.31 2.64
N ARG A 35 -13.35 15.99 1.50
CA ARG A 35 -13.60 15.36 0.18
C ARG A 35 -12.63 14.23 -0.15
N SER A 36 -11.40 14.28 0.35
CA SER A 36 -10.42 13.18 0.25
C SER A 36 -10.61 12.09 1.32
N GLU A 37 -11.32 12.37 2.43
CA GLU A 37 -11.51 11.56 3.64
C GLU A 37 -12.86 10.85 3.59
N THR A 38 -13.88 11.47 3.02
CA THR A 38 -15.02 10.76 2.39
C THR A 38 -14.58 10.02 1.12
N GLY A 39 -13.37 10.31 0.61
CA GLY A 39 -12.67 9.56 -0.43
C GLY A 39 -11.74 8.45 0.10
N ARG A 40 -11.53 8.34 1.43
CA ARG A 40 -10.74 7.28 2.10
C ARG A 40 -11.50 5.97 2.23
N SER A 41 -12.28 5.65 1.22
CA SER A 41 -12.66 4.29 0.94
C SER A 41 -11.41 3.60 0.32
N HIS A 42 -10.41 3.39 1.17
CA HIS A 42 -9.21 2.58 0.93
C HIS A 42 -9.54 1.08 1.04
N HIS A 43 -10.78 0.70 0.75
CA HIS A 43 -11.15 -0.70 0.61
C HIS A 43 -10.94 -1.07 -0.85
N HIS A 44 -10.06 -2.03 -1.09
CA HIS A 44 -9.88 -2.71 -2.37
C HIS A 44 -11.25 -2.97 -3.04
N GLU A 45 -12.20 -3.47 -2.27
CA GLU A 45 -13.58 -3.74 -2.69
C GLU A 45 -14.30 -2.50 -3.24
N ASP A 46 -14.13 -1.34 -2.63
CA ASP A 46 -14.80 -0.12 -3.10
C ASP A 46 -14.18 0.42 -4.39
N LYS A 47 -12.88 0.22 -4.59
CA LYS A 47 -12.21 0.60 -5.84
C LYS A 47 -12.66 -0.31 -6.97
N VAL A 48 -12.68 -1.63 -6.74
CA VAL A 48 -13.21 -2.62 -7.68
C VAL A 48 -14.67 -2.29 -8.01
N LYS A 49 -15.51 -2.06 -6.98
CA LYS A 49 -16.92 -1.71 -7.14
C LYS A 49 -17.11 -0.45 -7.98
N ARG A 50 -16.43 0.66 -7.65
CA ARG A 50 -16.52 1.92 -8.41
C ARG A 50 -16.06 1.76 -9.86
N THR A 51 -15.05 0.93 -10.10
CA THR A 51 -14.54 0.65 -11.45
C THR A 51 -15.56 -0.17 -12.23
N MET A 52 -16.13 -1.22 -11.64
CA MET A 52 -17.19 -2.02 -12.23
C MET A 52 -18.44 -1.19 -12.53
N GLU A 53 -18.92 -0.39 -11.58
CA GLU A 53 -20.09 0.48 -11.79
C GLU A 53 -19.90 1.44 -12.96
N ARG A 54 -18.69 1.99 -13.13
CA ARG A 54 -18.37 2.84 -14.27
C ARG A 54 -18.36 2.04 -15.57
N LEU A 55 -17.64 0.92 -15.62
CA LEU A 55 -17.54 0.11 -16.83
C LEU A 55 -18.88 -0.48 -17.27
N THR A 56 -19.71 -0.93 -16.32
CA THR A 56 -21.05 -1.43 -16.61
C THR A 56 -21.92 -0.36 -17.25
N ARG A 57 -21.89 0.88 -16.73
CA ARG A 57 -22.66 1.99 -17.32
C ARG A 57 -22.11 2.44 -18.67
N ASP A 58 -20.79 2.53 -18.80
CA ASP A 58 -20.15 3.10 -19.98
C ASP A 58 -20.15 2.13 -21.17
N LEU A 59 -20.18 0.81 -20.91
CA LEU A 59 -20.08 -0.25 -21.93
C LEU A 59 -21.33 -1.14 -22.01
N ASP A 60 -22.36 -0.85 -21.20
CA ASP A 60 -23.61 -1.63 -21.11
C ASP A 60 -23.37 -3.14 -20.91
N LEU A 61 -22.57 -3.47 -19.89
CA LEU A 61 -22.13 -4.85 -19.65
C LEU A 61 -23.26 -5.74 -19.15
N ASP A 62 -23.41 -6.93 -19.74
CA ASP A 62 -24.31 -7.97 -19.23
C ASP A 62 -23.75 -8.67 -17.97
N GLY A 63 -24.57 -9.48 -17.29
CA GLY A 63 -24.17 -10.14 -16.05
C GLY A 63 -22.95 -11.07 -16.18
N LYS A 64 -22.83 -11.79 -17.29
CA LYS A 64 -21.70 -12.70 -17.53
C LYS A 64 -20.41 -11.90 -17.79
N GLN A 65 -20.51 -10.82 -18.56
CA GLN A 65 -19.39 -9.91 -18.81
C GLN A 65 -18.93 -9.23 -17.52
N GLN A 66 -19.88 -8.82 -16.67
CA GLN A 66 -19.56 -8.21 -15.37
C GLN A 66 -18.74 -9.14 -14.49
N ASP A 67 -19.12 -10.42 -14.39
CA ASP A 67 -18.41 -11.40 -13.57
C ASP A 67 -16.98 -11.65 -14.07
N GLU A 68 -16.80 -11.82 -15.38
CA GLU A 68 -15.46 -12.04 -15.96
C GLU A 68 -14.57 -10.80 -15.83
N ILE A 69 -15.09 -9.61 -16.11
CA ILE A 69 -14.34 -8.35 -15.99
C ILE A 69 -13.99 -8.05 -14.53
N LYS A 70 -14.89 -8.35 -13.59
CA LYS A 70 -14.64 -8.17 -12.15
C LYS A 70 -13.46 -8.99 -11.68
N LYS A 71 -13.34 -10.25 -12.10
CA LYS A 71 -12.16 -11.09 -11.79
C LYS A 71 -10.86 -10.45 -12.27
N ILE A 72 -10.86 -9.92 -13.50
CA ILE A 72 -9.69 -9.24 -14.09
C ILE A 72 -9.30 -8.01 -13.27
N ILE A 73 -10.28 -7.18 -12.86
CA ILE A 73 -10.02 -5.96 -12.07
C ILE A 73 -9.49 -6.29 -10.68
N ILE A 74 -10.06 -7.29 -10.00
CA ILE A 74 -9.60 -7.75 -8.69
C ILE A 74 -8.13 -8.18 -8.77
N LEU A 75 -7.79 -9.05 -9.72
CA LEU A 75 -6.43 -9.52 -9.92
C LEU A 75 -5.47 -8.37 -10.27
N THR A 76 -5.89 -7.47 -11.14
CA THR A 76 -5.08 -6.31 -11.54
C THR A 76 -4.80 -5.39 -10.34
N ASP A 77 -5.82 -5.09 -9.54
CA ASP A 77 -5.64 -4.24 -8.36
C ASP A 77 -4.75 -4.91 -7.30
N ALA A 78 -4.88 -6.21 -7.11
CA ALA A 78 -4.03 -6.98 -6.20
C ALA A 78 -2.56 -6.97 -6.65
N LYS A 79 -2.28 -7.14 -7.95
CA LYS A 79 -0.92 -7.02 -8.52
C LYS A 79 -0.33 -5.63 -8.33
N VAL A 80 -1.09 -4.59 -8.66
CA VAL A 80 -0.66 -3.19 -8.45
C VAL A 80 -0.38 -2.91 -6.98
N THR A 81 -1.21 -3.46 -6.08
CA THR A 81 -1.03 -3.35 -4.63
C THR A 81 0.26 -4.04 -4.20
N GLY A 82 0.58 -5.23 -4.71
CA GLY A 82 1.84 -5.92 -4.45
C GLY A 82 3.07 -5.08 -4.81
N ILE A 83 3.09 -4.51 -6.03
CA ILE A 83 4.19 -3.65 -6.48
C ILE A 83 4.37 -2.45 -5.54
N ARG A 84 3.28 -1.75 -5.21
CA ARG A 84 3.34 -0.60 -4.29
C ARG A 84 3.86 -0.99 -2.91
N THR A 85 3.40 -2.12 -2.41
CA THR A 85 3.79 -2.65 -1.10
C THR A 85 5.28 -2.98 -1.06
N PHE A 86 5.84 -3.57 -2.13
CA PHE A 86 7.26 -3.89 -2.22
C PHE A 86 8.20 -2.68 -2.03
N TYR A 87 7.84 -1.53 -2.62
CA TYR A 87 8.64 -0.29 -2.52
C TYR A 87 8.29 0.56 -1.29
N GLN A 88 7.21 0.24 -0.58
CA GLN A 88 6.73 1.02 0.56
C GLN A 88 7.75 1.17 1.71
N PRO A 89 8.59 0.16 2.04
CA PRO A 89 9.66 0.31 3.04
C PRO A 89 10.68 1.40 2.66
N ASP A 90 11.03 1.51 1.38
CA ASP A 90 12.00 2.53 0.93
C ASP A 90 11.39 3.93 1.01
N VAL A 91 10.12 4.07 0.63
CA VAL A 91 9.38 5.33 0.79
C VAL A 91 9.33 5.74 2.27
N SER A 92 9.07 4.79 3.18
CA SER A 92 9.09 5.03 4.63
C SER A 92 10.46 5.49 5.14
N ARG A 93 11.54 4.89 4.62
CA ARG A 93 12.91 5.28 4.93
C ARG A 93 13.19 6.72 4.52
N ILE A 94 12.85 7.10 3.27
CA ILE A 94 13.03 8.48 2.76
C ILE A 94 12.29 9.50 3.63
N TYR A 95 11.06 9.20 4.03
CA TYR A 95 10.32 10.07 4.95
C TYR A 95 11.00 10.15 6.32
N SER A 96 11.48 9.03 6.86
CA SER A 96 12.16 8.99 8.16
C SER A 96 13.44 9.81 8.17
N GLU A 97 14.23 9.74 7.09
CA GLU A 97 15.43 10.58 6.89
C GLU A 97 15.05 12.07 6.86
N SER A 98 13.99 12.41 6.12
CA SER A 98 13.47 13.79 6.07
C SER A 98 13.00 14.28 7.45
N PHE A 99 12.35 13.42 8.24
CA PHE A 99 11.96 13.75 9.61
C PHE A 99 13.15 14.05 10.51
N ALA A 100 14.25 13.29 10.38
CA ALA A 100 15.48 13.54 11.14
C ALA A 100 16.07 14.92 10.81
N LEU A 101 16.16 15.27 9.52
CA LEU A 101 16.65 16.58 9.08
C LEU A 101 15.78 17.73 9.60
N ILE A 102 14.46 17.57 9.57
CA ILE A 102 13.53 18.56 10.14
C ILE A 102 13.77 18.68 11.65
N LYS A 103 13.90 17.57 12.37
CA LYS A 103 14.08 17.52 13.83
C LYS A 103 15.29 18.34 14.30
N GLU A 104 16.38 18.37 13.53
CA GLU A 104 17.57 19.16 13.84
C GLU A 104 17.32 20.68 13.87
N LYS A 105 16.31 21.17 13.15
CA LYS A 105 15.99 22.60 13.05
C LYS A 105 14.97 23.09 14.08
N LEU A 106 14.47 22.18 14.92
CA LEU A 106 13.38 22.46 15.85
C LEU A 106 13.89 22.68 17.28
N ASN A 107 13.12 23.43 18.07
CA ASN A 107 13.32 23.49 19.53
C ASN A 107 12.76 22.24 20.22
N GLU A 108 13.06 22.06 21.52
CA GLU A 108 12.68 20.84 22.26
C GLU A 108 11.16 20.59 22.31
N GLU A 109 10.34 21.63 22.44
CA GLU A 109 8.89 21.49 22.43
C GLU A 109 8.39 21.01 21.05
N GLN A 110 8.92 21.60 19.99
CA GLN A 110 8.60 21.25 18.61
C GLN A 110 9.10 19.84 18.25
N LYS A 111 10.27 19.41 18.75
CA LYS A 111 10.79 18.05 18.59
C LYS A 111 9.84 17.02 19.20
N ARG A 112 9.32 17.25 20.40
CA ARG A 112 8.32 16.37 21.05
C ARG A 112 7.04 16.27 20.21
N LYS A 113 6.55 17.41 19.69
CA LYS A 113 5.37 17.44 18.79
C LYS A 113 5.62 16.69 17.49
N LEU A 114 6.80 16.80 16.90
CA LEU A 114 7.17 16.10 15.67
C LEU A 114 7.26 14.59 15.91
N GLN A 115 7.89 14.17 17.00
CA GLN A 115 8.00 12.75 17.37
C GLN A 115 6.62 12.10 17.52
N ALA A 116 5.70 12.73 18.26
CA ALA A 116 4.33 12.20 18.41
C ALA A 116 3.58 12.11 17.07
N ARG A 117 3.87 12.98 16.10
CA ARG A 117 3.32 12.88 14.73
C ARG A 117 3.94 11.72 13.96
N GLN A 118 5.25 11.53 14.07
CA GLN A 118 5.97 10.44 13.42
C GLN A 118 5.48 9.08 13.94
N GLU A 119 5.28 8.92 15.25
CA GLU A 119 4.75 7.68 15.84
C GLU A 119 3.34 7.34 15.34
N LYS A 120 2.44 8.32 15.32
CA LYS A 120 1.08 8.15 14.76
C LYS A 120 1.11 7.75 13.28
N LEU A 121 2.01 8.36 12.52
CA LEU A 121 2.18 8.09 11.11
C LEU A 121 2.75 6.68 10.87
N SER A 122 3.77 6.27 11.65
CA SER A 122 4.37 4.93 11.61
C SER A 122 3.33 3.83 11.87
N ARG A 123 2.51 3.97 12.91
CA ARG A 123 1.45 3.00 13.23
C ARG A 123 0.43 2.85 12.11
N ARG A 124 -0.02 3.99 11.56
CA ARG A 124 -0.94 4.00 10.42
C ARG A 124 -0.31 3.34 9.20
N TYR A 125 0.97 3.62 8.91
CA TYR A 125 1.68 3.00 7.79
C TYR A 125 1.83 1.50 7.96
N GLY A 126 2.20 1.01 9.15
CA GLY A 126 2.32 -0.42 9.43
C GLY A 126 1.01 -1.16 9.16
N SER A 127 -0.10 -0.69 9.73
CA SER A 127 -1.42 -1.31 9.50
C SER A 127 -1.81 -1.34 8.01
N PHE A 128 -1.60 -0.25 7.27
CA PHE A 128 -1.87 -0.24 5.83
C PHE A 128 -0.95 -1.16 5.03
N TYR A 129 0.32 -1.28 5.43
CA TYR A 129 1.29 -2.14 4.78
C TYR A 129 0.89 -3.63 4.89
N PHE A 130 0.57 -4.14 6.08
CA PHE A 130 0.17 -5.55 6.24
C PHE A 130 -1.16 -5.87 5.57
N ARG A 131 -2.11 -4.93 5.62
CA ARG A 131 -3.35 -5.07 4.84
C ARG A 131 -3.07 -5.19 3.34
N SER A 132 -2.14 -4.38 2.82
CA SER A 132 -1.76 -4.41 1.41
C SER A 132 -1.01 -5.69 1.04
N LEU A 133 -0.19 -6.23 1.94
CA LEU A 133 0.43 -7.55 1.77
C LEU A 133 -0.62 -8.67 1.64
N ARG A 134 -1.65 -8.65 2.49
CA ARG A 134 -2.75 -9.63 2.42
C ARG A 134 -3.51 -9.54 1.10
N ILE A 135 -3.77 -8.33 0.60
CA ILE A 135 -4.38 -8.13 -0.72
C ILE A 135 -3.44 -8.61 -1.84
N ALA A 136 -2.13 -8.35 -1.72
CA ALA A 136 -1.17 -8.83 -2.72
C ALA A 136 -1.11 -10.37 -2.77
N GLN A 137 -1.25 -11.05 -1.63
CA GLN A 137 -1.29 -12.50 -1.56
C GLN A 137 -2.47 -13.11 -2.35
N THR A 138 -3.62 -12.42 -2.42
CA THR A 138 -4.75 -12.90 -3.24
C THR A 138 -4.49 -12.78 -4.74
N ALA A 139 -3.43 -12.08 -5.17
CA ALA A 139 -3.01 -12.02 -6.56
C ALA A 139 -2.28 -13.30 -7.02
N LEU A 140 -1.85 -14.16 -6.07
CA LEU A 140 -1.15 -15.38 -6.41
C LEU A 140 -2.06 -16.30 -7.22
N PRO A 141 -1.64 -16.73 -8.42
CA PRO A 141 -2.49 -17.51 -9.30
C PRO A 141 -2.85 -18.85 -8.63
N ASP A 142 -4.09 -19.28 -8.83
CA ASP A 142 -4.50 -20.63 -8.42
C ASP A 142 -3.93 -21.69 -9.37
N ILE A 143 -4.01 -22.94 -8.95
CA ILE A 143 -3.46 -24.05 -9.74
C ILE A 143 -4.17 -24.18 -11.10
N ALA A 144 -5.46 -23.88 -11.18
CA ALA A 144 -6.21 -23.93 -12.43
C ALA A 144 -5.67 -22.92 -13.45
N THR A 145 -5.38 -21.70 -13.02
CA THR A 145 -4.77 -20.64 -13.83
C THR A 145 -3.37 -21.03 -14.28
N LEU A 146 -2.56 -21.58 -13.37
CA LEU A 146 -1.21 -22.03 -13.69
C LEU A 146 -1.20 -23.20 -14.67
N LYS A 147 -2.13 -24.15 -14.51
CA LYS A 147 -2.31 -25.27 -15.42
C LYS A 147 -2.58 -24.81 -16.83
N ASP A 148 -3.55 -23.91 -17.00
CA ASP A 148 -3.93 -23.38 -18.31
C ASP A 148 -2.78 -22.58 -18.95
N ARG A 149 -2.20 -21.63 -18.22
CA ARG A 149 -1.18 -20.72 -18.77
C ARG A 149 0.17 -21.37 -19.03
N LEU A 150 0.56 -22.32 -18.17
CA LEU A 150 1.85 -23.02 -18.28
C LEU A 150 1.73 -24.35 -19.02
N GLY A 151 0.52 -24.82 -19.35
CA GLY A 151 0.31 -26.13 -19.96
C GLY A 151 0.85 -27.26 -19.08
N LEU A 152 0.51 -27.25 -17.80
CA LEU A 152 1.03 -28.24 -16.84
C LEU A 152 0.48 -29.62 -17.13
N ASN A 153 1.34 -30.64 -17.06
CA ASN A 153 0.90 -32.04 -17.08
C ASN A 153 0.39 -32.48 -15.69
N LYS A 154 -0.25 -33.65 -15.61
CA LYS A 154 -0.84 -34.17 -14.36
C LYS A 154 0.17 -34.34 -13.21
N ALA A 155 1.42 -34.69 -13.52
CA ALA A 155 2.46 -34.87 -12.51
C ALA A 155 2.96 -33.51 -11.98
N GLN A 156 3.16 -32.55 -12.88
CA GLN A 156 3.55 -31.18 -12.53
C GLN A 156 2.46 -30.45 -11.73
N GLU A 157 1.19 -30.67 -12.04
CA GLU A 157 0.05 -30.01 -11.39
C GLU A 157 0.09 -30.18 -9.87
N SER A 158 0.29 -31.40 -9.37
CA SER A 158 0.35 -31.66 -7.92
C SER A 158 1.59 -31.02 -7.27
N GLN A 159 2.74 -31.05 -7.94
CA GLN A 159 3.98 -30.48 -7.40
C GLN A 159 3.92 -28.95 -7.36
N VAL A 160 3.46 -28.32 -8.43
CA VAL A 160 3.27 -26.87 -8.52
C VAL A 160 2.23 -26.40 -7.51
N ALA A 161 1.12 -27.13 -7.35
CA ALA A 161 0.10 -26.80 -6.35
C ALA A 161 0.69 -26.74 -4.94
N GLN A 162 1.49 -27.75 -4.57
CA GLN A 162 2.16 -27.80 -3.28
C GLN A 162 3.12 -26.62 -3.10
N ILE A 163 3.97 -26.32 -4.10
CA ILE A 163 4.94 -25.22 -4.02
C ILE A 163 4.26 -23.86 -3.82
N ILE A 164 3.16 -23.60 -4.53
CA ILE A 164 2.41 -22.35 -4.42
C ILE A 164 1.67 -22.26 -3.08
N GLU A 165 1.16 -23.37 -2.57
CA GLU A 165 0.51 -23.40 -1.26
C GLU A 165 1.53 -23.20 -0.12
N ASP A 166 2.69 -23.84 -0.20
CA ASP A 166 3.79 -23.62 0.73
C ASP A 166 4.23 -22.16 0.74
N GLN A 167 4.30 -21.53 -0.44
CA GLN A 167 4.55 -20.08 -0.56
C GLN A 167 3.49 -19.26 0.19
N ARG A 168 2.20 -19.55 0.01
CA ARG A 168 1.13 -18.83 0.71
C ARG A 168 1.26 -18.96 2.22
N VAL A 169 1.46 -20.18 2.71
CA VAL A 169 1.61 -20.46 4.15
C VAL A 169 2.81 -19.70 4.72
N GLN A 170 3.96 -19.74 4.05
CA GLN A 170 5.15 -19.01 4.51
C GLN A 170 4.93 -17.50 4.53
N GLN A 171 4.31 -16.93 3.49
CA GLN A 171 3.97 -15.51 3.47
C GLN A 171 3.01 -15.13 4.60
N GLU A 172 2.00 -15.96 4.88
CA GLU A 172 1.06 -15.73 5.98
C GLU A 172 1.74 -15.77 7.35
N GLN A 173 2.65 -16.71 7.56
CA GLN A 173 3.46 -16.79 8.79
C GLN A 173 4.31 -15.53 8.99
N ILE A 174 4.96 -15.03 7.93
CA ILE A 174 5.76 -13.80 7.99
C ILE A 174 4.85 -12.61 8.30
N ILE A 175 3.72 -12.46 7.61
CA ILE A 175 2.77 -11.37 7.89
C ILE A 175 2.31 -11.42 9.35
N GLY A 176 1.87 -12.58 9.82
CA GLY A 176 1.39 -12.78 11.20
C GLY A 176 2.44 -12.51 12.27
N LYS A 177 3.72 -12.81 12.00
CA LYS A 177 4.85 -12.53 12.89
C LYS A 177 5.03 -11.03 13.18
N TYR A 178 4.77 -10.17 12.19
CA TYR A 178 5.08 -8.73 12.31
C TYR A 178 3.84 -7.83 12.45
N GLU A 179 2.66 -8.25 11.98
CA GLU A 179 1.46 -7.40 11.90
C GLU A 179 1.03 -6.85 13.27
N ASN A 180 1.24 -7.62 14.34
CA ASN A 180 0.83 -7.26 15.70
C ASN A 180 1.96 -6.67 16.57
N THR A 181 3.15 -6.44 16.00
CA THR A 181 4.28 -5.84 16.73
C THR A 181 4.16 -4.30 16.72
N ASP A 182 4.49 -3.62 17.83
CA ASP A 182 4.57 -2.15 17.84
C ASP A 182 5.80 -1.69 17.03
N ASN A 183 5.59 -0.81 16.05
CA ASN A 183 6.60 -0.36 15.08
C ASN A 183 7.39 -1.50 14.40
N PRO A 184 6.72 -2.31 13.56
CA PRO A 184 7.36 -3.46 12.93
C PRO A 184 8.45 -3.03 11.92
N ASN A 185 9.52 -3.82 11.86
CA ASN A 185 10.60 -3.60 10.90
C ASN A 185 10.17 -4.05 9.48
N LEU A 186 9.60 -3.12 8.72
CA LEU A 186 9.08 -3.40 7.37
C LEU A 186 10.16 -3.85 6.38
N ALA A 187 11.41 -3.42 6.56
CA ALA A 187 12.52 -3.85 5.72
C ALA A 187 12.85 -5.33 5.94
N ALA A 188 12.78 -5.80 7.20
CA ALA A 188 12.92 -7.22 7.52
C ALA A 188 11.79 -8.05 6.92
N VAL A 189 10.53 -7.58 7.04
CA VAL A 189 9.37 -8.24 6.39
C VAL A 189 9.59 -8.42 4.90
N ARG A 190 10.00 -7.35 4.20
CA ARG A 190 10.31 -7.41 2.77
C ARG A 190 11.41 -8.42 2.45
N SER A 191 12.48 -8.44 3.24
CA SER A 191 13.59 -9.37 3.04
C SER A 191 13.15 -10.82 3.20
N GLU A 192 12.37 -11.14 4.24
CA GLU A 192 11.86 -12.50 4.45
C GLU A 192 10.92 -12.92 3.31
N LEU A 193 10.03 -12.04 2.86
CA LEU A 193 9.14 -12.32 1.72
C LEU A 193 9.91 -12.55 0.41
N ALA A 194 11.00 -11.80 0.18
CA ALA A 194 11.85 -11.98 -1.00
C ALA A 194 12.60 -13.32 -0.99
N GLU A 195 13.04 -13.79 0.18
CA GLU A 195 13.66 -15.13 0.29
C GLU A 195 12.65 -16.26 0.07
N VAL A 196 11.38 -16.08 0.49
CA VAL A 196 10.29 -17.01 0.14
C VAL A 196 10.11 -17.06 -1.38
N GLU A 197 9.97 -15.91 -2.04
CA GLU A 197 9.80 -15.84 -3.50
C GLU A 197 10.97 -16.50 -4.26
N LYS A 198 12.20 -16.25 -3.81
CA LYS A 198 13.41 -16.86 -4.36
C LYS A 198 13.41 -18.38 -4.19
N THR A 199 13.01 -18.88 -3.02
CA THR A 199 12.92 -20.31 -2.74
C THR A 199 11.83 -20.98 -3.59
N THR A 200 10.65 -20.37 -3.67
CA THR A 200 9.56 -20.82 -4.55
C THR A 200 10.03 -20.87 -6.00
N THR A 201 10.67 -19.81 -6.50
CA THR A 201 11.18 -19.76 -7.88
C THR A 201 12.18 -20.88 -8.16
N LYS A 202 13.04 -21.19 -7.18
CA LYS A 202 13.97 -22.31 -7.28
C LYS A 202 13.22 -23.66 -7.38
N HIS A 203 12.30 -23.94 -6.47
CA HIS A 203 11.53 -25.19 -6.50
C HIS A 203 10.71 -25.33 -7.78
N LEU A 204 10.10 -24.24 -8.27
CA LEU A 204 9.39 -24.25 -9.55
C LEU A 204 10.31 -24.58 -10.72
N SER A 205 11.56 -24.09 -10.71
CA SER A 205 12.52 -24.38 -11.79
C SER A 205 12.98 -25.84 -11.85
N GLU A 206 12.81 -26.61 -10.77
CA GLU A 206 13.10 -28.04 -10.72
C GLU A 206 11.95 -28.88 -11.33
N VAL A 207 10.74 -28.31 -11.41
CA VAL A 207 9.52 -28.98 -11.89
C VAL A 207 9.11 -28.52 -13.30
N LEU A 208 9.27 -27.23 -13.59
CA LEU A 208 8.85 -26.60 -14.81
C LEU A 208 9.97 -26.60 -15.87
N THR A 209 9.58 -26.71 -17.15
CA THR A 209 10.54 -26.53 -18.25
C THR A 209 11.02 -25.08 -18.33
N GLY A 210 12.12 -24.83 -19.04
CA GLY A 210 12.63 -23.48 -19.24
C GLY A 210 11.59 -22.54 -19.88
N GLU A 211 10.78 -23.05 -20.81
CA GLU A 211 9.70 -22.28 -21.44
C GLU A 211 8.57 -21.97 -20.44
N GLN A 212 8.16 -22.96 -19.65
CA GLN A 212 7.15 -22.78 -18.60
C GLN A 212 7.62 -21.78 -17.54
N MET A 213 8.89 -21.82 -17.15
CA MET A 213 9.49 -20.84 -16.24
C MET A 213 9.52 -19.43 -16.83
N ALA A 214 9.80 -19.28 -18.13
CA ALA A 214 9.74 -17.98 -18.79
C ALA A 214 8.32 -17.41 -18.79
N ARG A 215 7.30 -18.25 -19.06
CA ARG A 215 5.89 -17.85 -18.97
C ARG A 215 5.50 -17.48 -17.54
N TYR A 216 5.90 -18.25 -16.54
CA TYR A 216 5.62 -17.96 -15.13
C TYR A 216 6.17 -16.59 -14.71
N ARG A 217 7.40 -16.24 -15.10
CA ARG A 217 8.02 -14.94 -14.80
C ARG A 217 7.36 -13.76 -15.52
N ALA A 218 6.66 -14.01 -16.61
CA ALA A 218 5.97 -12.99 -17.39
C ALA A 218 4.52 -12.74 -16.93
N MET A 219 4.00 -13.55 -15.99
CA MET A 219 2.66 -13.43 -15.44
C MET A 219 2.57 -12.33 -14.38
#